data_AF-A0A6L6IS10-F1
#
_entry.id   AF-A0A6L6IS10-F1
#
_cell.length_a   1.000
_cell.length_b   1.000
_cell.length_c   1.000
_cell.angle_alpha   90.00
_cell.angle_beta   90.00
_cell.angle_gamma   90.00
#
_symmetry.space_group_name_H-M   'P 1'
#
loop_
_entity.id
_entity.type
_entity.pdbx_description
1 polymer ?
#
loop_
_entity_poly.entity_id
_entity_poly.type
_entity_poly.pdbx_seq_one_letter_code
_entity_poly.pdbx_strand_id
1 'polypeptide(L)'
;MISPTLAATAYDRARPAVAPAEGLPAGASRAATDFARVMEQVDIQATGAMTGATDTHQLVQSIAQAEVALETAVAIRDKVVEAYQEILRMPV
;
A
#
# COMPACT_ATOMS: atom_id res chain seq x y z
N MET A 1 -28.66 6.92 33.13
CA MET A 1 -27.84 5.69 33.09
C MET A 1 -27.67 5.32 31.62
N ILE A 2 -26.44 5.36 31.12
CA ILE A 2 -26.15 4.99 29.73
C ILE A 2 -26.23 3.46 29.69
N SER A 3 -27.27 2.92 29.05
CA SER A 3 -27.54 1.48 29.04
C SER A 3 -26.49 0.76 28.19
N PRO A 4 -25.73 -0.21 28.73
CA PRO A 4 -24.68 -0.93 28.00
C PRO A 4 -25.21 -1.69 26.77
N THR A 5 -26.49 -2.04 26.76
CA THR A 5 -27.18 -2.62 25.59
C THR A 5 -27.28 -1.64 24.42
N LEU A 6 -27.42 -0.34 24.69
CA LEU A 6 -27.48 0.68 23.64
C LEU A 6 -26.11 0.84 22.97
N ALA A 7 -25.03 0.84 23.76
CA ALA A 7 -23.67 0.88 23.26
C ALA A 7 -23.32 -0.37 22.44
N ALA A 8 -23.70 -1.57 22.90
CA ALA A 8 -23.49 -2.82 22.16
C ALA A 8 -24.22 -2.81 20.79
N THR A 9 -25.47 -2.34 20.74
CA THR A 9 -26.21 -2.27 19.47
C THR A 9 -25.74 -1.14 18.55
N ALA A 10 -25.15 -0.06 19.07
CA ALA A 10 -24.51 0.97 18.28
C ALA A 10 -23.19 0.46 17.66
N TYR A 11 -22.40 -0.27 18.45
CA TYR A 11 -21.16 -0.90 18.00
C TYR A 11 -21.40 -1.93 16.89
N ASP A 12 -22.39 -2.82 17.03
CA ASP A 12 -22.70 -3.83 16.01
C ASP A 12 -23.19 -3.22 14.69
N ARG A 13 -23.85 -2.04 14.74
CA ARG A 13 -24.27 -1.30 13.55
C ARG A 13 -23.12 -0.56 12.87
N ALA A 14 -22.12 -0.11 13.64
CA ALA A 14 -20.93 0.55 13.10
C ALA A 14 -19.91 -0.44 12.55
N ARG A 15 -19.83 -1.65 13.11
CA ARG A 15 -18.88 -2.72 12.73
C ARG A 15 -18.74 -2.99 11.22
N PRO A 16 -19.80 -3.06 10.41
CA PRO A 16 -19.66 -3.27 8.96
C PRO A 16 -19.10 -2.05 8.20
N ALA A 17 -19.20 -0.84 8.75
CA ALA A 17 -18.62 0.37 8.15
C ALA A 17 -17.13 0.55 8.48
N VAL A 18 -16.66 -0.05 9.59
CA VAL A 18 -15.25 -0.08 10.01
C VAL A 18 -14.58 -1.42 9.72
N ALA A 19 -15.31 -2.38 9.14
CA ALA A 19 -14.75 -3.65 8.75
C ALA A 19 -13.66 -3.38 7.71
N PRO A 20 -12.40 -3.81 7.96
CA PRO A 20 -11.37 -3.70 6.95
C PRO A 20 -11.88 -4.43 5.72
N ALA A 21 -11.82 -3.76 4.56
CA ALA A 21 -12.20 -4.35 3.28
C ALA A 21 -11.62 -5.78 3.22
N GLU A 22 -12.48 -6.78 3.04
CA GLU A 22 -12.15 -8.19 3.22
C GLU A 22 -10.87 -8.57 2.45
N GLY A 23 -9.79 -8.77 3.20
CA GLY A 23 -8.51 -9.27 2.70
C GLY A 23 -7.77 -8.29 1.79
N LEU A 24 -6.44 -8.37 1.80
CA LEU A 24 -5.64 -7.78 0.73
C LEU A 24 -6.23 -8.31 -0.59
N PRO A 25 -6.73 -7.47 -1.51
CA PRO A 25 -7.31 -7.95 -2.74
C PRO A 25 -6.28 -8.85 -3.43
N ALA A 26 -6.69 -9.97 -4.05
CA ALA A 26 -5.75 -10.87 -4.74
C ALA A 26 -4.93 -10.17 -5.85
N GLY A 27 -5.27 -8.93 -6.19
CA GLY A 27 -4.47 -8.03 -7.02
C GLY A 27 -3.28 -7.40 -6.28
N ALA A 28 -3.35 -7.15 -4.96
CA ALA A 28 -2.27 -6.59 -4.16
C ALA A 28 -1.09 -7.56 -3.99
N SER A 29 -1.33 -8.87 -3.83
CA SER A 29 -0.24 -9.85 -3.80
C SER A 29 0.48 -9.96 -5.15
N ARG A 30 -0.27 -9.92 -6.25
CA ARG A 30 0.29 -9.83 -7.61
C ARG A 30 1.07 -8.54 -7.83
N ALA A 31 0.51 -7.39 -7.46
CA ALA A 31 1.19 -6.10 -7.54
C ALA A 31 2.49 -6.07 -6.72
N ALA A 32 2.50 -6.68 -5.53
CA ALA A 32 3.72 -6.83 -4.73
C ALA A 32 4.76 -7.73 -5.41
N THR A 33 4.33 -8.82 -6.04
CA THR A 33 5.22 -9.73 -6.80
C THR A 33 5.79 -9.03 -8.03
N ASP A 34 4.98 -8.25 -8.75
CA ASP A 34 5.42 -7.50 -9.92
C ASP A 34 6.34 -6.34 -9.53
N PHE A 35 6.08 -5.66 -8.41
CA PHE A 35 6.98 -4.66 -7.85
C PHE A 35 8.36 -5.25 -7.50
N ALA A 36 8.39 -6.42 -6.87
CA ALA A 36 9.65 -7.10 -6.55
C ALA A 36 10.47 -7.42 -7.81
N ARG A 37 9.80 -7.86 -8.88
CA ARG A 37 10.45 -8.12 -10.18
C ARG A 37 11.01 -6.86 -10.83
N VAL A 38 10.27 -5.75 -10.77
CA VAL A 38 10.74 -4.45 -11.28
C VAL A 38 11.96 -3.97 -10.50
N MET A 39 11.97 -4.13 -9.17
CA MET A 39 13.13 -3.75 -8.36
C MET A 39 14.37 -4.58 -8.65
N GLU A 40 14.22 -5.90 -8.83
CA GLU A 40 15.33 -6.78 -9.21
C GLU A 40 15.95 -6.33 -10.56
N GLN A 41 15.11 -5.96 -11.52
CA GLN A 41 15.54 -5.44 -12.82
C GLN A 41 16.35 -4.14 -12.69
N VAL A 42 15.89 -3.21 -11.83
CA VAL A 42 16.58 -1.95 -11.54
C VAL A 42 17.95 -2.22 -10.91
N ASP A 43 18.05 -3.18 -9.99
CA ASP A 43 19.28 -3.48 -9.27
C ASP A 43 20.37 -4.06 -10.20
N ILE A 44 19.97 -4.95 -11.12
CA ILE A 44 20.85 -5.48 -12.17
C ILE A 44 21.36 -4.34 -13.06
N GLN A 45 20.47 -3.44 -13.51
CA GLN A 45 20.85 -2.32 -14.37
C GLN A 45 21.71 -1.29 -13.64
N ALA A 46 21.46 -1.04 -12.35
CA ALA A 46 22.25 -0.14 -11.53
C ALA A 46 23.67 -0.69 -11.36
N THR A 47 23.80 -1.99 -11.07
CA THR A 47 25.10 -2.67 -10.97
C THR A 47 25.83 -2.66 -12.32
N GLY A 48 25.11 -2.88 -13.42
CA GLY A 48 25.64 -2.80 -14.77
C GLY A 48 26.11 -1.39 -15.14
N ALA A 49 25.36 -0.36 -14.76
CA ALA A 49 25.73 1.03 -14.99
C ALA A 49 26.95 1.45 -14.16
N MET A 50 27.03 1.03 -12.89
CA MET A 50 28.19 1.28 -12.02
C MET A 50 29.47 0.60 -12.52
N THR A 51 29.34 -0.54 -13.20
CA THR A 51 30.48 -1.28 -13.79
C THR A 51 30.77 -0.86 -15.23
N GLY A 52 30.00 0.08 -15.80
CA GLY A 52 30.11 0.51 -17.20
C GLY A 52 29.63 -0.51 -18.23
N ALA A 53 29.02 -1.61 -17.79
CA ALA A 53 28.48 -2.68 -18.62
C ALA A 53 27.06 -2.39 -19.16
N THR A 54 26.38 -1.38 -18.62
CA THR A 54 25.01 -1.00 -19.02
C THR A 54 24.88 0.51 -19.19
N ASP A 55 24.14 0.93 -20.21
CA ASP A 55 23.92 2.34 -20.53
C ASP A 55 23.09 3.03 -19.42
N THR A 56 23.52 4.21 -18.99
CA THR A 56 22.84 4.99 -17.95
C THR A 56 21.44 5.40 -18.37
N HIS A 57 21.18 5.50 -19.68
CA HIS A 57 19.83 5.73 -20.20
C HIS A 57 18.86 4.58 -19.88
N GLN A 58 19.31 3.32 -19.90
CA GLN A 58 18.45 2.19 -19.54
C GLN A 58 18.10 2.19 -18.06
N LEU A 59 19.05 2.58 -17.20
CA LEU A 59 18.81 2.74 -15.76
C LEU A 59 17.77 3.83 -15.48
N VAL A 60 17.84 4.98 -16.14
CA VAL A 60 16.85 6.05 -15.97
C VAL A 60 15.46 5.58 -16.42
N GLN A 61 15.39 4.81 -17.51
CA GLN A 61 14.13 4.26 -18.00
C GLN A 61 13.50 3.26 -17.00
N SER A 62 14.30 2.38 -16.38
CA SER A 62 13.78 1.44 -15.38
C SER A 62 13.37 2.12 -14.08
N ILE A 63 14.09 3.16 -13.65
CA ILE A 63 13.68 3.98 -12.50
C ILE A 63 12.35 4.67 -12.76
N ALA A 64 12.15 5.25 -13.95
CA ALA A 64 10.86 5.85 -14.33
C ALA A 64 9.72 4.82 -14.32
N GLN A 65 10.01 3.56 -14.64
CA GLN A 65 9.03 2.47 -14.58
C GLN A 65 8.73 2.03 -13.14
N ALA A 66 9.71 2.11 -12.25
CA ALA A 66 9.54 1.82 -10.82
C ALA A 66 8.75 2.93 -10.09
N GLU A 67 8.79 4.18 -10.58
CA GLU A 67 8.10 5.33 -10.00
C GLU A 67 6.58 5.11 -9.87
N VAL A 68 5.93 4.58 -10.91
CA VAL A 68 4.48 4.30 -10.90
C VAL A 68 4.08 3.31 -9.80
N ALA A 69 4.94 2.31 -9.55
CA ALA A 69 4.70 1.33 -8.51
C ALA A 69 4.94 1.92 -7.10
N LEU A 70 5.91 2.83 -6.96
CA LEU A 70 6.16 3.57 -5.74
C LEU A 70 4.98 4.49 -5.39
N GLU A 71 4.44 5.23 -6.36
CA GLU A 71 3.25 6.07 -6.18
C GLU A 71 2.06 5.25 -5.66
N THR A 72 1.87 4.05 -6.20
CA THR A 72 0.80 3.14 -5.77
C THR A 72 1.02 2.66 -4.33
N ALA A 73 2.26 2.33 -3.96
CA ALA A 73 2.59 1.94 -2.59
C ALA A 73 2.34 3.08 -1.59
N VAL A 74 2.67 4.32 -1.98
CA VAL A 74 2.39 5.52 -1.18
C VAL A 74 0.88 5.75 -1.04
N ALA A 75 0.09 5.58 -2.12
CA ALA A 75 -1.36 5.69 -2.05
C ALA A 75 -1.99 4.67 -1.09
N ILE A 76 -1.49 3.43 -1.08
CA ILE A 76 -1.92 2.40 -0.12
C ILE A 76 -1.56 2.82 1.31
N ARG A 77 -0.33 3.29 1.54
CA ARG A 77 0.11 3.79 2.86
C ARG A 77 -0.80 4.91 3.34
N ASP A 78 -1.13 5.87 2.49
CA ASP A 78 -1.94 7.03 2.86
C ASP A 78 -3.38 6.60 3.18
N LYS A 79 -3.94 5.62 2.45
CA LYS A 79 -5.24 5.02 2.78
C LYS A 79 -5.26 4.26 4.09
N VAL A 80 -4.19 3.56 4.43
CA VAL A 80 -4.07 2.89 5.75
C VAL A 80 -3.99 3.93 6.87
N VAL A 81 -3.25 5.02 6.66
CA VAL A 81 -3.14 6.11 7.63
C VAL A 81 -4.49 6.82 7.80
N GLU A 82 -5.22 7.09 6.72
CA GLU A 82 -6.56 7.67 6.75
C GLU A 82 -7.52 6.81 7.57
N ALA A 83 -7.60 5.51 7.29
CA ALA A 83 -8.44 4.58 8.03
C ALA A 83 -8.08 4.51 9.53
N TYR A 84 -6.78 4.53 9.86
CA TYR A 84 -6.34 4.56 11.25
C TYR A 84 -6.76 5.86 11.96
N GLN A 85 -6.63 6.99 11.29
CA GLN A 85 -7.07 8.28 11.83
C GLN A 85 -8.60 8.37 11.98
N GLU A 86 -9.36 7.76 11.08
CA GLU A 86 -10.82 7.70 11.16
C GLU A 86 -11.30 6.92 12.40
N ILE A 87 -10.70 5.75 12.66
CA ILE A 87 -10.98 4.94 13.87
C ILE A 87 -10.70 5.74 15.14
N LEU A 88 -9.59 6.47 15.20
CA LEU A 88 -9.21 7.27 16.36
C LEU A 88 -10.09 8.52 16.57
N ARG A 89 -10.76 9.00 15.53
CA ARG A 89 -11.66 10.16 15.58
C ARG A 89 -13.08 9.80 15.97
N MET A 90 -13.46 8.52 15.98
CA MET A 90 -14.74 8.12 16.53
C MET A 90 -14.75 8.28 18.06
N PRO A 91 -15.64 9.10 18.63
CA PRO A 91 -15.80 9.16 20.08
C PRO A 91 -16.37 7.82 20.60
N VAL A 92 -15.81 7.34 21.71
CA VAL A 92 -16.31 6.17 22.46
C VAL A 92 -17.66 6.43 23.12
#